data_AF-A0A946Q8N7-F1
#
_entry.id   AF-A0A946Q8N7-F1
#
_cell.length_a   1.000
_cell.length_b   1.000
_cell.length_c   1.000
_cell.angle_alpha   90.00
_cell.angle_beta   90.00
_cell.angle_gamma   90.00
#
_symmetry.space_group_name_H-M   'P 1'
#
loop_
_entity.id
_entity.type
_entity.pdbx_description
1 polymer ?
#
loop_
_entity_poly.entity_id
_entity_poly.type
_entity_poly.pdbx_seq_one_letter_code
_entity_poly.pdbx_strand_id
1 'polypeptide(L)'
;TDIAVFTEGAIKHTAVIPIAGDQVTNDIAMALRTPTPNAEEIKIKYACALASLAGENETIKVPSAGDRQDRDLSRQALAEVVEPRYDELFTLVQAELRRSGFEDLIPAGVVLTGGTSKIEGAVELAEEIFHMPVSLGKPKNVSGLSDIVRNPIYSTAVGLLQYGAKQQPENIVMPGAAGMDGMMGRVKSWFMGNY
;
A
#
# COMPACT_ATOMS: atom_id res chain seq x y z
N THR A 1 -1.84 -10.65 -2.22
CA THR A 1 -1.60 -9.94 -0.96
C THR A 1 -0.45 -10.58 -0.24
N ASP A 2 0.56 -9.79 0.12
CA ASP A 2 1.76 -10.27 0.81
C ASP A 2 1.64 -10.04 2.32
N ILE A 3 2.18 -10.97 3.09
CA ILE A 3 2.22 -10.93 4.56
C ILE A 3 3.70 -10.99 4.98
N ALA A 4 4.09 -10.13 5.90
CA ALA A 4 5.39 -10.17 6.57
C ALA A 4 5.19 -9.94 8.07
N VAL A 5 5.60 -10.92 8.87
CA VAL A 5 5.51 -10.87 10.34
C VAL A 5 6.86 -10.47 10.91
N PHE A 6 6.87 -9.43 11.73
CA PHE A 6 8.05 -8.93 12.41
C PHE A 6 7.94 -9.19 13.91
N THR A 7 8.91 -9.88 14.49
CA THR A 7 9.06 -9.97 15.96
C THR A 7 10.53 -9.77 16.32
N GLU A 8 10.77 -9.10 17.45
CA GLU A 8 12.13 -8.80 17.94
C GLU A 8 13.02 -8.06 16.91
N GLY A 9 12.41 -7.22 16.07
CA GLY A 9 13.13 -6.44 15.05
C GLY A 9 13.55 -7.22 13.80
N ALA A 10 13.14 -8.47 13.65
CA ALA A 10 13.44 -9.30 12.48
C ALA A 10 12.17 -9.90 11.87
N ILE A 11 12.23 -10.22 10.57
CA ILE A 11 11.18 -10.97 9.89
C ILE A 11 11.24 -12.42 10.37
N LYS A 12 10.11 -12.95 10.85
CA LYS A 12 9.99 -14.36 11.26
C LYS A 12 9.14 -15.20 10.30
N HIS A 13 8.22 -14.57 9.57
CA HIS A 13 7.36 -15.25 8.61
C HIS A 13 7.03 -14.36 7.43
N THR A 14 6.93 -14.96 6.25
CA THR A 14 6.37 -14.32 5.06
C THR A 14 5.44 -15.29 4.35
N ALA A 15 4.36 -14.76 3.78
CA ALA A 15 3.41 -15.54 3.00
C ALA A 15 2.78 -14.69 1.91
N VAL A 16 2.18 -15.36 0.92
CA VAL A 16 1.44 -14.72 -0.17
C VAL A 16 0.09 -15.38 -0.30
N ILE A 17 -0.97 -14.57 -0.24
CA ILE A 17 -2.33 -14.97 -0.58
C ILE A 17 -2.57 -14.54 -2.03
N PRO A 18 -2.95 -15.45 -2.95
CA PRO A 18 -3.09 -15.16 -4.39
C PRO A 18 -4.39 -14.40 -4.73
N ILE A 19 -4.79 -13.46 -3.88
CA ILE A 19 -5.97 -12.61 -4.01
C ILE A 19 -5.54 -11.19 -3.61
N ALA A 20 -5.98 -10.17 -4.36
CA ALA A 20 -5.69 -8.77 -4.09
C ALA A 20 -6.83 -7.87 -4.62
N GLY A 21 -6.53 -6.59 -4.85
CA GLY A 21 -7.51 -5.61 -5.31
C GLY A 21 -8.03 -5.81 -6.73
N ASP A 22 -7.45 -6.71 -7.52
CA ASP A 22 -7.95 -7.12 -8.84
C ASP A 22 -9.25 -7.93 -8.72
N GLN A 23 -9.38 -8.75 -7.66
CA GLN A 23 -10.62 -9.51 -7.44
C GLN A 23 -11.77 -8.62 -7.00
N VAL A 24 -11.49 -7.55 -6.25
CA VAL A 24 -12.47 -6.50 -5.96
C VAL A 24 -12.98 -5.87 -7.27
N THR A 25 -12.09 -5.58 -8.20
CA THR A 25 -12.47 -5.02 -9.52
C THR A 25 -13.33 -5.99 -10.31
N ASN A 26 -12.97 -7.29 -10.30
CA ASN A 26 -13.73 -8.32 -11.00
C ASN A 26 -15.14 -8.47 -10.43
N ASP A 27 -15.29 -8.47 -9.10
CA ASP A 27 -16.59 -8.54 -8.44
C ASP A 27 -17.47 -7.33 -8.80
N ILE A 28 -16.90 -6.12 -8.76
CA ILE A 28 -17.60 -4.89 -9.18
C ILE A 28 -18.01 -4.98 -10.65
N ALA A 29 -17.11 -5.41 -11.55
CA ALA A 29 -17.39 -5.54 -12.97
C ALA A 29 -18.56 -6.52 -13.23
N MET A 30 -18.56 -7.66 -12.53
CA MET A 30 -19.61 -8.66 -12.62
C MET A 30 -20.95 -8.16 -12.06
N ALA A 31 -20.94 -7.59 -10.84
CA ALA A 31 -22.14 -7.12 -10.17
C ALA A 31 -22.81 -5.97 -10.94
N LEU A 32 -22.02 -5.01 -11.42
CA LEU A 32 -22.51 -3.83 -12.12
C LEU A 32 -22.68 -4.03 -13.62
N ARG A 33 -22.21 -5.15 -14.17
CA ARG A 33 -22.18 -5.46 -15.62
C ARG A 33 -21.52 -4.33 -16.42
N THR A 34 -20.38 -3.86 -15.92
CA THR A 34 -19.59 -2.76 -16.49
C THR A 34 -18.20 -3.27 -16.90
N PRO A 35 -17.57 -2.73 -17.96
CA PRO A 35 -16.21 -3.10 -18.34
C PRO A 35 -15.21 -2.96 -17.20
N THR A 36 -14.20 -3.85 -17.14
CA THR A 36 -13.17 -3.85 -16.09
C THR A 36 -12.47 -2.51 -15.87
N PRO A 37 -12.13 -1.71 -16.91
CA PRO A 37 -11.55 -0.38 -16.69
C PRO A 37 -12.49 0.56 -15.93
N ASN A 38 -13.78 0.52 -16.24
CA ASN A 38 -14.78 1.33 -15.56
C ASN A 38 -15.01 0.85 -14.13
N ALA A 39 -15.00 -0.47 -13.90
CA ALA A 39 -15.06 -1.04 -12.56
C ALA A 39 -13.86 -0.62 -11.70
N GLU A 40 -12.65 -0.55 -12.27
CA GLU A 40 -11.46 -0.07 -11.56
C GLU A 40 -11.61 1.40 -11.16
N GLU A 41 -12.12 2.23 -12.06
CA GLU A 41 -12.38 3.63 -11.75
C GLU A 41 -13.43 3.80 -10.65
N ILE A 42 -14.52 3.03 -10.72
CA ILE A 42 -15.57 3.01 -9.69
C ILE A 42 -14.98 2.56 -8.35
N LYS A 43 -14.13 1.52 -8.36
CA LYS A 43 -13.44 1.04 -7.17
C LYS A 43 -12.60 2.13 -6.53
N ILE A 44 -11.75 2.81 -7.31
CA ILE A 44 -10.84 3.83 -6.80
C ILE A 44 -11.61 5.05 -6.25
N LYS A 45 -12.73 5.44 -6.91
CA LYS A 45 -13.46 6.66 -6.59
C LYS A 45 -14.49 6.49 -5.48
N TYR A 46 -15.15 5.34 -5.40
CA TYR A 46 -16.39 5.20 -4.63
C TYR A 46 -16.45 3.97 -3.71
N ALA A 47 -15.54 2.99 -3.84
CA ALA A 47 -15.61 1.78 -3.03
C ALA A 47 -15.44 2.07 -1.54
N CYS A 48 -16.19 1.32 -0.75
CA CYS A 48 -16.09 1.26 0.69
C CYS A 48 -16.09 -0.21 1.08
N ALA A 49 -15.15 -0.62 1.93
CA ALA A 49 -15.03 -1.97 2.45
C ALA A 49 -15.91 -2.21 3.69
N LEU A 50 -16.63 -1.19 4.18
CA LEU A 50 -17.56 -1.33 5.28
C LEU A 50 -18.87 -0.58 4.95
N ALA A 51 -19.93 -1.31 4.62
CA ALA A 51 -21.17 -0.76 4.11
C ALA A 51 -21.86 0.20 5.10
N SER A 52 -21.62 0.04 6.40
CA SER A 52 -22.13 0.96 7.43
C SER A 52 -21.54 2.37 7.35
N LEU A 53 -20.39 2.56 6.70
CA LEU A 53 -19.78 3.86 6.47
C LEU A 53 -20.25 4.52 5.16
N ALA A 54 -20.84 3.75 4.25
CA ALA A 54 -21.37 4.29 3.01
C ALA A 54 -22.68 5.05 3.27
N GLY A 55 -22.72 6.33 2.91
CA GLY A 55 -23.91 7.17 3.12
C GLY A 55 -25.13 6.62 2.38
N GLU A 56 -26.25 6.44 3.09
CA GLU A 56 -27.50 5.85 2.56
C GLU A 56 -28.08 6.60 1.34
N ASN A 57 -27.75 7.89 1.19
CA ASN A 57 -28.24 8.75 0.11
C ASN A 57 -27.17 9.10 -0.94
N GLU A 58 -25.98 8.52 -0.86
CA GLU A 58 -24.94 8.75 -1.87
C GLU A 58 -25.20 7.88 -3.10
N THR A 59 -25.27 8.52 -4.27
CA THR A 59 -25.43 7.83 -5.54
C THR A 59 -24.21 8.04 -6.43
N ILE A 60 -23.90 7.02 -7.22
CA ILE A 60 -22.79 6.99 -8.16
C ILE A 60 -23.32 6.72 -9.56
N LYS A 61 -22.65 7.32 -10.56
CA LYS A 61 -22.93 7.03 -11.97
C LYS A 61 -22.06 5.88 -12.43
N VAL A 62 -22.73 4.82 -12.88
CA VAL A 62 -22.10 3.62 -13.43
C VAL A 62 -22.25 3.66 -14.95
N PRO A 63 -21.13 3.74 -15.71
CA PRO A 63 -21.19 3.63 -17.15
C PRO A 63 -21.74 2.26 -17.54
N SER A 64 -22.77 2.27 -18.38
CA SER A 64 -23.34 1.02 -18.89
C SER A 64 -22.52 0.51 -20.07
N ALA A 65 -22.46 -0.80 -20.25
CA ALA A 65 -21.86 -1.38 -21.46
C ALA A 65 -22.76 -1.12 -22.69
N GLY A 66 -22.15 -0.71 -23.81
CA GLY A 66 -22.83 -0.43 -25.10
C GLY A 66 -23.50 0.95 -25.18
N ASP A 67 -24.53 1.09 -26.02
CA ASP A 67 -25.27 2.35 -26.25
C ASP A 67 -26.31 2.69 -25.16
N ARG A 68 -26.18 2.10 -23.97
CA ARG A 68 -27.13 2.33 -22.87
C ARG A 68 -26.71 3.55 -22.06
N GLN A 69 -27.68 4.34 -21.63
CA GLN A 69 -27.43 5.46 -20.72
C GLN A 69 -26.82 4.97 -19.40
N ASP A 70 -26.01 5.83 -18.80
CA ASP A 70 -25.45 5.61 -17.47
C ASP A 70 -26.55 5.35 -16.45
N ARG A 71 -26.26 4.45 -15.51
CA ARG A 71 -27.19 4.06 -14.46
C ARG A 71 -26.75 4.69 -13.14
N ASP A 72 -27.70 5.20 -12.39
CA ASP A 72 -27.45 5.60 -11.02
C ASP A 72 -27.52 4.35 -10.12
N LEU A 73 -26.54 4.21 -9.22
CA LEU A 73 -26.44 3.15 -8.22
C LEU A 73 -26.21 3.79 -6.86
N SER A 74 -26.80 3.28 -5.78
CA SER A 74 -26.42 3.71 -4.44
C SER A 74 -24.99 3.26 -4.12
N ARG A 75 -24.24 4.11 -3.41
CA ARG A 75 -22.90 3.76 -2.93
C ARG A 75 -22.94 2.58 -1.95
N GLN A 76 -24.02 2.46 -1.18
CA GLN A 76 -24.26 1.32 -0.31
C GLN A 76 -24.34 0.00 -1.09
N ALA A 77 -25.05 -0.03 -2.23
CA ALA A 77 -25.09 -1.24 -3.08
C ALA A 77 -23.71 -1.59 -3.67
N LEU A 78 -22.83 -0.62 -3.89
CA LEU A 78 -21.44 -0.89 -4.23
C LEU A 78 -20.69 -1.50 -3.04
N ALA A 79 -20.88 -0.97 -1.83
CA ALA A 79 -20.25 -1.49 -0.63
C ALA A 79 -20.66 -2.94 -0.32
N GLU A 80 -21.93 -3.30 -0.56
CA GLU A 80 -22.43 -4.69 -0.45
C GLU A 80 -21.72 -5.68 -1.40
N VAL A 81 -21.08 -5.19 -2.46
CA VAL A 81 -20.24 -6.00 -3.35
C VAL A 81 -18.78 -6.06 -2.87
N VAL A 82 -18.27 -4.96 -2.31
CA VAL A 82 -16.86 -4.80 -1.95
C VAL A 82 -16.54 -5.42 -0.59
N GLU A 83 -17.39 -5.22 0.41
CA GLU A 83 -17.19 -5.68 1.78
C GLU A 83 -16.96 -7.20 1.87
N PRO A 84 -17.78 -8.08 1.25
CA PRO A 84 -17.55 -9.52 1.32
C PRO A 84 -16.19 -9.97 0.77
N ARG A 85 -15.66 -9.25 -0.24
CA ARG A 85 -14.34 -9.56 -0.81
C ARG A 85 -13.21 -9.18 0.15
N TYR A 86 -13.36 -8.06 0.85
CA TYR A 86 -12.39 -7.66 1.87
C TYR A 86 -12.46 -8.57 3.11
N ASP A 87 -13.68 -8.94 3.53
CA ASP A 87 -13.91 -9.89 4.61
C ASP A 87 -13.22 -11.24 4.33
N GLU A 88 -13.43 -11.79 3.14
CA GLU A 88 -12.78 -13.01 2.71
C GLU A 88 -11.24 -12.86 2.72
N LEU A 89 -10.72 -11.77 2.15
CA LEU A 89 -9.28 -11.52 2.10
C LEU A 89 -8.67 -11.45 3.51
N PHE A 90 -9.29 -10.70 4.42
CA PHE A 90 -8.80 -10.57 5.79
C PHE A 90 -8.96 -11.86 6.59
N THR A 91 -10.03 -12.61 6.37
CA THR A 91 -10.21 -13.95 6.96
C THR A 91 -9.12 -14.91 6.50
N LEU A 92 -8.73 -14.88 5.21
CA LEU A 92 -7.61 -15.67 4.70
C LEU A 92 -6.27 -15.24 5.32
N VAL A 93 -6.05 -13.93 5.52
CA VAL A 93 -4.88 -13.42 6.23
C VAL A 93 -4.85 -13.92 7.68
N GLN A 94 -5.98 -13.85 8.40
CA GLN A 94 -6.07 -14.33 9.78
C GLN A 94 -5.82 -15.84 9.86
N ALA A 95 -6.38 -16.61 8.93
CA ALA A 95 -6.13 -18.05 8.84
C ALA A 95 -4.64 -18.37 8.63
N GLU A 96 -3.93 -17.58 7.82
CA GLU A 96 -2.49 -17.72 7.62
C GLU A 96 -1.67 -17.37 8.87
N LEU A 97 -2.06 -16.31 9.60
CA LEU A 97 -1.44 -15.94 10.88
C LEU A 97 -1.63 -17.03 11.94
N ARG A 98 -2.82 -17.62 12.01
CA ARG A 98 -3.12 -18.78 12.86
C ARG A 98 -2.29 -19.99 12.49
N ARG A 99 -2.30 -20.35 11.20
CA ARG A 99 -1.57 -21.52 10.67
C ARG A 99 -0.07 -21.43 10.92
N SER A 100 0.49 -20.22 10.85
CA SER A 100 1.91 -19.97 11.09
C SER A 100 2.26 -19.85 12.59
N GLY A 101 1.27 -19.74 13.47
CA GLY A 101 1.45 -19.64 14.93
C GLY A 101 1.86 -18.25 15.42
N PHE A 102 1.72 -17.21 14.59
CA PHE A 102 2.14 -15.85 14.93
C PHE A 102 1.00 -14.92 15.37
N GLU A 103 -0.27 -15.33 15.27
CA GLU A 103 -1.42 -14.49 15.66
C GLU A 103 -1.27 -13.90 17.07
N ASP A 104 -0.88 -14.74 18.05
CA ASP A 104 -0.69 -14.31 19.44
C ASP A 104 0.64 -13.58 19.70
N LEU A 105 1.54 -13.53 18.71
CA LEU A 105 2.90 -12.99 18.83
C LEU A 105 3.05 -11.57 18.25
N ILE A 106 1.95 -10.96 17.81
CA ILE A 106 1.91 -9.63 17.18
C ILE A 106 1.07 -8.62 17.99
N PRO A 107 1.38 -8.36 19.27
CA PRO A 107 0.60 -7.42 20.10
C PRO A 107 0.64 -5.97 19.59
N ALA A 108 1.59 -5.65 18.71
CA ALA A 108 1.68 -4.34 18.06
C ALA A 108 0.59 -4.10 17.00
N GLY A 109 -0.16 -5.15 16.62
CA GLY A 109 -1.22 -5.06 15.63
C GLY A 109 -0.75 -5.22 14.18
N VAL A 110 -1.63 -4.86 13.24
CA VAL A 110 -1.44 -5.03 11.79
C VAL A 110 -1.22 -3.67 11.12
N VAL A 111 -0.33 -3.64 10.13
CA VAL A 111 -0.12 -2.48 9.27
C VAL A 111 -0.52 -2.83 7.85
N LEU A 112 -1.62 -2.24 7.36
CA LEU A 112 -2.05 -2.37 5.96
C LEU A 112 -1.25 -1.41 5.08
N THR A 113 -0.84 -1.84 3.90
CA THR A 113 -0.12 -0.99 2.94
C THR A 113 -0.40 -1.41 1.50
N GLY A 114 0.16 -0.69 0.53
CA GLY A 114 -0.11 -0.89 -0.90
C GLY A 114 -1.37 -0.16 -1.37
N GLY A 115 -1.65 -0.16 -2.67
CA GLY A 115 -2.74 0.66 -3.24
C GLY A 115 -4.13 0.29 -2.73
N THR A 116 -4.41 -1.00 -2.61
CA THR A 116 -5.70 -1.55 -2.17
C THR A 116 -5.99 -1.28 -0.69
N SER A 117 -4.98 -1.00 0.13
CA SER A 117 -5.18 -0.63 1.55
C SER A 117 -5.85 0.73 1.74
N LYS A 118 -5.95 1.55 0.69
CA LYS A 118 -6.54 2.90 0.75
C LYS A 118 -8.07 2.92 0.66
N ILE A 119 -8.71 1.78 0.42
CA ILE A 119 -10.16 1.73 0.36
C ILE A 119 -10.75 2.16 1.71
N GLU A 120 -11.77 3.00 1.67
CA GLU A 120 -12.48 3.48 2.86
C GLU A 120 -13.10 2.31 3.62
N GLY A 121 -13.04 2.32 4.95
CA GLY A 121 -13.56 1.22 5.76
C GLY A 121 -12.64 -0.01 5.86
N ALA A 122 -11.52 -0.04 5.13
CA ALA A 122 -10.63 -1.21 5.12
C ALA A 122 -9.88 -1.41 6.44
N VAL A 123 -9.60 -0.33 7.18
CA VAL A 123 -8.95 -0.42 8.50
C VAL A 123 -9.97 -0.90 9.53
N GLU A 124 -11.15 -0.30 9.51
CA GLU A 124 -12.26 -0.61 10.42
C GLU A 124 -12.68 -2.07 10.30
N LEU A 125 -12.93 -2.56 9.07
CA LEU A 125 -13.25 -3.96 8.83
C LEU A 125 -12.11 -4.90 9.27
N ALA A 126 -10.85 -4.50 9.04
CA ALA A 126 -9.71 -5.30 9.48
C ALA A 126 -9.60 -5.38 11.01
N GLU A 127 -9.92 -4.30 11.74
CA GLU A 127 -9.97 -4.33 13.21
C GLU A 127 -11.08 -5.26 13.72
N GLU A 128 -12.25 -5.25 13.07
CA GLU A 128 -13.35 -6.16 13.38
C GLU A 128 -12.94 -7.63 13.20
N ILE A 129 -12.22 -7.96 12.13
CA ILE A 129 -11.82 -9.33 11.82
C ILE A 129 -10.62 -9.79 12.65
N PHE A 130 -9.57 -8.98 12.74
CA PHE A 130 -8.33 -9.38 13.41
C PHE A 130 -8.40 -9.25 14.94
N HIS A 131 -9.37 -8.52 15.48
CA HIS A 131 -9.51 -8.24 16.90
C HIS A 131 -8.25 -7.64 17.54
N MET A 132 -7.53 -6.82 16.77
CA MET A 132 -6.31 -6.14 17.19
C MET A 132 -6.18 -4.79 16.48
N PRO A 133 -5.36 -3.85 16.98
CA PRO A 133 -5.20 -2.55 16.34
C PRO A 133 -4.72 -2.69 14.90
N VAL A 134 -5.34 -1.95 13.98
CA VAL A 134 -4.92 -1.91 12.57
C VAL A 134 -4.59 -0.47 12.19
N SER A 135 -3.55 -0.29 11.40
CA SER A 135 -3.18 1.04 10.90
C SER A 135 -2.80 1.04 9.44
N LEU A 136 -3.03 2.18 8.78
CA LEU A 136 -2.61 2.38 7.40
C LEU A 136 -1.14 2.84 7.33
N GLY A 137 -0.27 1.96 6.86
CA GLY A 137 1.15 2.20 6.64
C GLY A 137 1.42 3.05 5.40
N LYS A 138 2.23 4.09 5.57
CA LYS A 138 2.66 5.00 4.49
C LYS A 138 4.18 5.14 4.54
N PRO A 139 4.85 5.41 3.40
CA PRO A 139 6.28 5.68 3.42
C PRO A 139 6.63 6.84 4.35
N LYS A 140 7.63 6.65 5.22
CA LYS A 140 8.14 7.65 6.17
C LYS A 140 9.60 7.98 5.83
N ASN A 141 10.11 9.10 6.36
CA ASN A 141 11.52 9.51 6.22
C ASN A 141 11.97 9.74 4.77
N VAL A 142 11.11 10.35 3.96
CA VAL A 142 11.45 10.79 2.60
C VAL A 142 11.48 12.32 2.56
N SER A 143 12.61 12.90 2.18
CA SER A 143 12.78 14.34 1.94
C SER A 143 12.46 14.69 0.49
N GLY A 144 11.98 15.92 0.23
CA GLY A 144 11.66 16.40 -1.12
C GLY A 144 10.16 16.31 -1.44
N LEU A 145 9.79 15.54 -2.47
CA LEU A 145 8.42 15.35 -3.01
C LEU A 145 7.46 14.62 -2.05
N SER A 146 7.56 14.90 -0.75
CA SER A 146 7.01 14.11 0.35
C SER A 146 5.49 13.92 0.28
N ASP A 147 4.77 14.87 -0.30
CA ASP A 147 3.31 14.79 -0.46
C ASP A 147 2.88 13.70 -1.46
N ILE A 148 3.69 13.43 -2.49
CA ILE A 148 3.40 12.40 -3.49
C ILE A 148 3.79 11.02 -2.96
N VAL A 149 4.96 10.90 -2.32
CA VAL A 149 5.46 9.61 -1.81
C VAL A 149 4.79 9.17 -0.50
N ARG A 150 4.07 10.03 0.22
CA ARG A 150 3.25 9.64 1.40
C ARG A 150 1.95 8.94 1.01
N ASN A 151 2.04 8.06 0.03
CA ASN A 151 0.95 7.25 -0.48
C ASN A 151 1.35 5.76 -0.34
N PRO A 152 0.52 4.91 0.29
CA PRO A 152 0.77 3.47 0.44
C PRO A 152 1.12 2.74 -0.86
N ILE A 153 0.69 3.25 -2.02
CA ILE A 153 1.05 2.73 -3.35
C ILE A 153 2.58 2.66 -3.55
N TYR A 154 3.34 3.58 -2.94
CA TYR A 154 4.79 3.67 -3.12
C TYR A 154 5.60 2.97 -2.03
N SER A 155 4.94 2.28 -1.08
CA SER A 155 5.61 1.62 0.05
C SER A 155 6.72 0.66 -0.34
N THR A 156 6.50 -0.19 -1.34
CA THR A 156 7.51 -1.14 -1.80
C THR A 156 8.70 -0.42 -2.44
N ALA A 157 8.44 0.49 -3.36
CA ALA A 157 9.51 1.22 -4.07
C ALA A 157 10.37 2.05 -3.10
N VAL A 158 9.74 2.81 -2.19
CA VAL A 158 10.46 3.60 -1.19
C VAL A 158 11.22 2.70 -0.22
N GLY A 159 10.59 1.60 0.23
CA GLY A 159 11.23 0.65 1.15
C GLY A 159 12.50 0.03 0.57
N LEU A 160 12.47 -0.37 -0.71
CA LEU A 160 13.64 -0.91 -1.41
C LEU A 160 14.76 0.14 -1.55
N LEU A 161 14.42 1.38 -1.88
CA LEU A 161 15.40 2.47 -1.97
C LEU A 161 16.05 2.77 -0.61
N GLN A 162 15.25 2.82 0.47
CA GLN A 162 15.78 3.00 1.82
C GLN A 162 16.65 1.84 2.26
N TYR A 163 16.28 0.61 1.92
CA TYR A 163 17.06 -0.58 2.20
C TYR A 163 18.42 -0.53 1.48
N GLY A 164 18.42 -0.22 0.18
CA GLY A 164 19.65 -0.06 -0.61
C GLY A 164 20.55 1.06 -0.08
N ALA A 165 19.98 2.21 0.27
CA ALA A 165 20.73 3.34 0.84
C ALA A 165 21.42 2.98 2.18
N LYS A 166 20.78 2.18 3.03
CA LYS A 166 21.39 1.70 4.28
C LYS A 166 22.51 0.67 4.08
N GLN A 167 22.52 -0.02 2.95
CA GLN A 167 23.54 -1.02 2.61
C GLN A 167 24.75 -0.44 1.89
N GLN A 168 24.67 0.80 1.42
CA GLN A 168 25.83 1.45 0.86
C GLN A 168 26.84 1.75 1.98
N PRO A 169 28.11 1.30 1.87
CA PRO A 169 29.15 1.81 2.74
C PRO A 169 29.23 3.33 2.54
N GLU A 170 29.60 4.08 3.59
CA GLU A 170 29.66 5.57 3.62
C GLU A 170 30.52 6.23 2.51
N ASN A 171 31.08 5.47 1.57
CA ASN A 171 32.00 5.91 0.52
C ASN A 171 31.35 6.34 -0.80
N ILE A 172 30.05 6.66 -0.84
CA ILE A 172 29.54 7.42 -1.99
C ILE A 172 29.82 8.90 -1.75
N VAL A 173 31.00 9.32 -2.19
CA VAL A 173 31.30 10.72 -2.46
C VAL A 173 30.25 11.23 -3.45
N MET A 174 29.29 12.03 -3.00
CA MET A 174 28.42 12.77 -3.91
C MET A 174 29.31 13.64 -4.81
N PRO A 175 29.26 13.52 -6.15
CA PRO A 175 29.94 14.45 -7.03
C PRO A 175 29.11 15.73 -7.07
N GLY A 176 29.24 16.56 -6.04
CA GLY A 176 28.31 17.67 -5.83
C GLY A 176 28.70 18.65 -4.76
N ALA A 177 29.99 18.97 -4.63
CA ALA A 177 30.51 20.24 -4.10
C ALA A 177 32.05 20.18 -4.08
N ALA A 178 32.69 20.03 -5.25
CA ALA A 178 34.11 20.33 -5.36
C ALA A 178 34.31 21.87 -5.36
N GLY A 179 33.95 22.51 -4.25
CA GLY A 179 34.41 23.86 -3.96
C GLY A 179 35.91 23.79 -3.66
N MET A 180 36.69 24.64 -4.35
CA MET A 180 38.09 25.09 -4.17
C MET A 180 39.12 24.32 -3.31
N ASP A 181 38.74 23.65 -2.23
CA ASP A 181 39.62 22.88 -1.34
C ASP A 181 40.27 21.65 -2.01
N GLY A 182 39.55 20.98 -2.91
CA GLY A 182 40.07 19.80 -3.61
C GLY A 182 41.20 20.11 -4.61
N MET A 183 41.27 21.35 -5.10
CA MET A 183 42.28 21.78 -6.07
C MET A 183 43.61 22.12 -5.39
N MET A 184 43.56 22.75 -4.21
CA MET A 184 44.76 23.09 -3.42
C MET A 184 45.51 21.84 -2.94
N GLY A 185 44.77 20.77 -2.58
CA GLY A 185 45.34 19.49 -2.17
C GLY A 185 46.12 18.78 -3.28
N ARG A 186 45.65 18.83 -4.54
CA ARG A 186 46.34 18.21 -5.67
C ARG A 186 47.63 18.95 -6.05
N VAL A 187 47.63 20.28 -6.02
CA VAL A 187 48.83 21.09 -6.31
C VAL A 187 49.91 20.87 -5.25
N LYS A 188 49.53 20.76 -3.97
CA LYS A 188 50.48 20.48 -2.87
C LYS A 188 51.12 19.08 -3.01
N SER A 189 50.37 18.08 -3.48
CA SER A 189 50.89 16.73 -3.73
C SER A 189 51.89 16.69 -4.89
N TRP A 190 51.70 17.52 -5.92
CA TRP A 190 52.61 17.61 -7.07
C TRP A 190 53.93 18.30 -6.71
N PHE A 191 53.90 19.28 -5.80
CA PHE A 191 55.10 19.96 -5.31
C PHE A 191 55.90 19.17 -4.26
N MET A 192 55.24 18.33 -3.45
CA MET A 192 55.92 17.50 -2.44
C MET A 192 56.40 16.15 -2.98
N GLY A 193 56.01 15.74 -4.19
CA GLY A 193 56.39 14.47 -4.80
C GLY A 193 57.72 14.47 -5.57
N ASN A 194 58.51 15.55 -5.51
CA ASN A 194 59.73 15.70 -6.31
C ASN A 194 60.95 16.23 -5.52
N TYR A 195 61.13 15.77 -4.28
CA TYR A 195 62.41 15.75 -3.56
C TYR A 195 62.53 14.50 -2.71
#